data_AF-A0A502GQ09-F1
#
_entry.id   AF-A0A502GQ09-F1
#
_cell.length_a   1.000
_cell.length_b   1.000
_cell.length_c   1.000
_cell.angle_alpha   90.00
_cell.angle_beta   90.00
_cell.angle_gamma   90.00
#
_symmetry.space_group_name_H-M   'P 1'
#
loop_
_entity.id
_entity.type
_entity.pdbx_description
1 polymer ?
#
loop_
_entity_poly.entity_id
_entity_poly.type
_entity_poly.pdbx_seq_one_letter_code
_entity_poly.pdbx_strand_id
1 'polypeptide(L)'
;MAHDDHSSAPRPETLISNLTGYIDTRIDLVRLELQQRANGLFISVVHGVFLAFFGLMFFLFLNLYAALALNDVFDSPSLGFAAVAGFYLLLLVLVLVGVDKKAFQGLADKALKDTIYKSDKH
;
A
#
# COMPACT_ATOMS: atom_id res chain seq x y z
N MET A 1 74.02 -9.58 4.24
CA MET A 1 72.56 -9.78 4.16
C MET A 1 71.97 -9.11 5.39
N ALA A 2 71.48 -7.88 5.25
CA ALA A 2 70.71 -7.22 6.29
C ALA A 2 69.25 -7.59 6.05
N HIS A 3 68.67 -8.32 7.00
CA HIS A 3 67.24 -8.59 7.04
C HIS A 3 66.64 -7.46 7.87
N ASP A 4 66.07 -6.46 7.19
CA ASP A 4 65.25 -5.44 7.82
C ASP A 4 63.93 -6.09 8.23
N ASP A 5 63.82 -6.38 9.52
CA ASP A 5 62.66 -6.99 10.15
C ASP A 5 61.60 -5.91 10.43
N HIS A 6 60.56 -5.88 9.58
CA HIS A 6 59.39 -5.03 9.73
C HIS A 6 58.55 -5.46 10.95
N SER A 7 58.99 -5.11 12.16
CA SER A 7 58.17 -5.17 13.38
C SER A 7 57.23 -3.97 13.44
N SER A 8 56.18 -4.02 12.62
CA SER A 8 55.12 -3.00 12.60
C SER A 8 54.14 -3.24 13.76
N ALA A 9 54.43 -2.69 14.94
CA ALA A 9 53.44 -2.58 16.00
C ALA A 9 52.23 -1.75 15.51
N PRO A 10 50.97 -2.17 15.74
CA PRO A 10 49.80 -1.45 15.25
C PRO A 10 49.77 -0.03 15.81
N ARG A 11 50.03 0.98 14.97
CA ARG A 11 49.91 2.37 15.38
C ARG A 11 48.43 2.70 15.58
N PRO A 12 48.02 3.41 16.64
CA PRO A 12 46.63 3.78 16.89
C PRO A 12 45.98 4.48 15.68
N GLU A 13 46.77 5.23 14.91
CA GLU A 13 46.40 5.86 13.63
C GLU A 13 45.82 4.87 12.60
N THR A 14 46.43 3.68 12.48
CA THR A 14 46.00 2.64 11.54
C THR A 14 44.70 1.97 12.00
N LEU A 15 44.51 1.79 13.30
CA LEU A 15 43.28 1.25 13.89
C LEU A 15 42.11 2.23 13.71
N ILE A 16 42.37 3.53 13.95
CA ILE A 16 41.41 4.62 13.74
C ILE A 16 41.02 4.68 12.25
N SER A 17 41.99 4.64 11.34
CA SER A 17 41.74 4.68 9.89
C SER A 17 40.90 3.49 9.39
N ASN A 18 41.21 2.27 9.85
CA ASN A 18 40.42 1.09 9.50
C ASN A 18 38.98 1.16 10.06
N LEU A 19 38.81 1.69 11.27
CA LEU A 19 37.49 1.87 11.88
C LEU A 19 36.65 2.91 11.13
N THR A 20 37.25 4.04 10.75
CA THR A 20 36.57 5.07 9.96
C THR A 20 36.14 4.52 8.59
N GLY A 21 37.02 3.80 7.88
CA GLY A 21 36.67 3.19 6.59
C GLY A 21 35.53 2.15 6.70
N TYR A 22 35.47 1.42 7.81
CA TYR A 22 34.36 0.51 8.08
C TYR A 22 33.05 1.27 8.34
N ILE A 23 33.07 2.35 9.14
CA ILE A 23 31.89 3.17 9.41
C ILE A 23 31.36 3.82 8.13
N ASP A 24 32.23 4.37 7.28
CA ASP A 24 31.84 4.95 6.00
C ASP A 24 31.16 3.91 5.10
N THR A 25 31.74 2.70 5.02
CA THR A 25 31.12 1.59 4.26
C THR A 25 29.75 1.21 4.83
N ARG A 26 29.59 1.20 6.15
CA ARG A 26 28.29 0.92 6.79
C ARG A 26 27.26 2.00 6.48
N ILE A 27 27.66 3.27 6.48
CA ILE A 27 26.78 4.40 6.13
C ILE A 27 26.35 4.30 4.66
N ASP A 28 27.27 3.97 3.76
CA ASP A 28 26.96 3.82 2.33
C ASP A 28 26.03 2.65 2.07
N LEU A 29 26.22 1.52 2.78
CA LEU A 29 25.28 0.39 2.73
C LEU A 29 23.87 0.80 3.18
N VAL A 30 23.75 1.53 4.29
CA VAL A 30 22.45 2.01 4.79
C VAL A 30 21.79 2.96 3.78
N ARG A 31 22.55 3.90 3.19
CA ARG A 31 22.04 4.79 2.14
C ARG A 31 21.54 4.01 0.93
N LEU A 32 22.30 3.01 0.49
CA LEU A 32 21.93 2.17 -0.65
C LEU A 32 20.66 1.38 -0.36
N GLU A 33 20.54 0.78 0.81
CA GLU A 33 19.36 0.01 1.21
C GLU A 33 18.12 0.92 1.33
N LEU A 34 18.28 2.12 1.89
CA LEU A 34 17.21 3.12 1.96
C LEU A 34 16.75 3.54 0.57
N GLN A 35 17.67 3.80 -0.37
CA GLN A 35 17.32 4.18 -1.73
C GLN A 35 16.60 3.05 -2.47
N GLN A 36 17.05 1.80 -2.31
CA GLN A 36 16.41 0.64 -2.91
C GLN A 36 15.00 0.42 -2.35
N ARG A 37 14.83 0.47 -1.02
CA ARG A 37 13.51 0.37 -0.37
C ARG A 37 12.60 1.52 -0.75
N ALA A 38 13.11 2.75 -0.78
CA ALA A 38 12.34 3.93 -1.17
C ALA A 38 11.85 3.83 -2.61
N ASN A 39 12.69 3.38 -3.54
CA ASN A 39 12.29 3.18 -4.94
C ASN A 39 11.23 2.06 -5.07
N GLY A 40 11.44 0.92 -4.41
CA GLY A 40 10.47 -0.18 -4.44
C GLY A 40 9.11 0.24 -3.86
N LEU A 41 9.12 0.90 -2.70
CA LEU A 41 7.91 1.41 -2.07
C LEU A 41 7.23 2.47 -2.96
N PHE A 42 7.99 3.43 -3.49
CA PHE A 42 7.47 4.48 -4.36
C PHE A 42 6.75 3.90 -5.57
N ILE A 43 7.36 2.96 -6.28
CA ILE A 43 6.76 2.31 -7.46
C ILE A 43 5.47 1.58 -7.06
N SER A 44 5.51 0.82 -5.96
CA SER A 44 4.34 0.05 -5.51
C SER A 44 3.16 0.96 -5.09
N VAL A 45 3.44 2.05 -4.37
CA VAL A 45 2.43 3.00 -3.92
C VAL A 45 1.85 3.75 -5.11
N VAL A 46 2.70 4.25 -6.00
CA VAL A 46 2.26 4.96 -7.20
C VAL A 46 1.38 4.06 -8.06
N HIS A 47 1.82 2.83 -8.35
CA HIS A 47 1.04 1.88 -9.12
C HIS A 47 -0.30 1.55 -8.44
N GLY A 48 -0.29 1.29 -7.13
CA GLY A 48 -1.49 1.01 -6.36
C GLY A 48 -2.48 2.17 -6.36
N VAL A 49 -2.00 3.41 -6.18
CA VAL A 49 -2.81 4.63 -6.23
C VAL A 49 -3.41 4.82 -7.62
N PHE A 50 -2.62 4.66 -8.68
CA PHE A 50 -3.14 4.77 -10.04
C PHE A 50 -4.21 3.72 -10.33
N LEU A 51 -3.98 2.46 -9.96
CA LEU A 51 -4.96 1.39 -10.17
C LEU A 51 -6.25 1.65 -9.37
N ALA A 52 -6.12 2.06 -8.11
CA ALA A 52 -7.28 2.42 -7.28
C ALA A 52 -8.03 3.62 -7.85
N PHE A 53 -7.32 4.66 -8.30
CA PHE A 53 -7.91 5.86 -8.89
C PHE A 53 -8.68 5.54 -10.19
N PHE A 54 -8.06 4.81 -11.12
CA PHE A 54 -8.72 4.42 -12.37
C PHE A 54 -9.87 3.44 -12.15
N GLY A 55 -9.70 2.49 -11.22
CA GLY A 55 -10.77 1.58 -10.81
C GLY A 55 -11.97 2.32 -10.23
N LEU A 56 -11.72 3.29 -9.34
CA LEU A 56 -12.76 4.14 -8.78
C LEU A 56 -13.45 4.99 -9.86
N MET A 57 -12.68 5.60 -10.77
CA MET A 57 -13.22 6.39 -11.87
C MET A 57 -14.09 5.55 -12.80
N PHE A 58 -13.63 4.36 -13.19
CA PHE A 58 -14.40 3.43 -13.99
C PHE A 58 -15.72 3.06 -13.30
N PHE A 59 -15.68 2.72 -12.02
CA PHE A 59 -16.86 2.37 -11.24
C PHE A 59 -17.85 3.54 -11.11
N LEU A 60 -17.36 4.76 -10.91
CA LEU A 60 -18.17 5.97 -10.85
C LEU A 60 -18.87 6.21 -12.19
N PHE A 61 -18.14 6.17 -13.30
CA PHE A 61 -18.71 6.36 -14.63
C PHE A 61 -19.68 5.25 -15.01
N LEU A 62 -19.43 4.01 -14.58
CA LEU A 62 -20.37 2.90 -14.78
C LEU A 62 -21.70 3.15 -14.05
N ASN A 63 -21.66 3.65 -12.81
CA ASN A 63 -22.87 4.02 -12.07
C ASN A 63 -23.59 5.20 -12.69
N LEU A 64 -22.84 6.22 -13.13
CA LEU A 64 -23.41 7.37 -13.82
C LEU A 64 -24.10 6.94 -15.12
N TYR A 65 -23.44 6.09 -15.90
CA TYR A 65 -24.02 5.52 -17.11
C TYR A 65 -25.27 4.70 -16.79
N ALA A 66 -25.25 3.85 -15.75
CA ALA A 66 -26.41 3.08 -15.34
C ALA A 66 -27.60 3.98 -14.98
N ALA A 67 -27.36 5.07 -14.25
CA ALA A 67 -28.41 6.05 -13.90
C ALA A 67 -28.98 6.75 -15.14
N LEU A 68 -28.11 7.15 -16.08
CA LEU A 68 -28.53 7.79 -17.34
C LEU A 68 -29.28 6.80 -18.25
N ALA A 69 -28.81 5.57 -18.38
CA ALA A 69 -29.50 4.54 -19.15
C ALA A 69 -30.90 4.25 -18.56
N LEU A 70 -31.04 4.30 -17.23
CA LEU A 70 -32.34 4.17 -16.58
C LEU A 70 -33.25 5.40 -16.83
N ASN A 71 -32.69 6.61 -16.93
CA ASN A 71 -33.47 7.80 -17.29
C ASN A 71 -34.18 7.63 -18.64
N ASP A 72 -33.49 7.05 -19.64
CA ASP A 72 -34.05 6.79 -20.96
C ASP A 72 -35.19 5.75 -20.91
N VAL A 73 -35.10 4.76 -20.03
CA VAL A 73 -36.16 3.76 -19.83
C VAL A 73 -37.38 4.38 -19.13
N PHE A 74 -37.17 5.31 -18.22
CA PHE A 74 -38.23 6.00 -17.49
C PHE A 74 -38.76 7.26 -18.20
N ASP A 75 -38.24 7.58 -19.39
CA ASP A 75 -38.58 8.76 -20.20
C ASP A 75 -38.51 10.08 -19.39
N SER A 76 -37.58 10.14 -18.42
CA SER A 76 -37.50 11.23 -17.46
C SER A 76 -36.05 11.56 -17.09
N PRO A 77 -35.65 12.86 -17.05
CA PRO A 77 -34.24 13.25 -16.86
C PRO A 77 -33.61 12.89 -15.51
N SER A 78 -34.41 12.57 -14.48
CA SER A 78 -33.93 12.41 -13.11
C SER A 78 -34.39 11.13 -12.41
N LEU A 79 -35.34 10.39 -12.97
CA LEU A 79 -35.90 9.20 -12.31
C LEU A 79 -34.90 8.04 -12.20
N GLY A 80 -33.97 7.91 -13.14
CA GLY A 80 -32.90 6.92 -13.08
C GLY A 80 -31.93 7.16 -11.93
N PHE A 81 -31.60 8.41 -11.62
CA PHE A 81 -30.84 8.73 -10.40
C PHE A 81 -31.62 8.40 -9.13
N ALA A 82 -32.93 8.70 -9.10
CA ALA A 82 -33.79 8.38 -7.95
C ALA A 82 -33.93 6.86 -7.73
N ALA A 83 -34.02 6.08 -8.81
CA ALA A 83 -34.07 4.62 -8.75
C ALA A 83 -32.75 4.02 -8.24
N VAL A 84 -31.60 4.50 -8.72
CA VAL A 84 -30.28 4.08 -8.22
C VAL A 84 -30.12 4.47 -6.74
N ALA A 85 -30.53 5.67 -6.34
CA ALA A 85 -30.53 6.10 -4.94
C ALA A 85 -31.45 5.22 -4.06
N GLY A 86 -32.64 4.88 -4.55
CA GLY A 86 -33.57 3.97 -3.88
C GLY A 86 -33.00 2.57 -3.70
N PHE A 87 -32.32 2.04 -4.71
CA PHE A 87 -31.62 0.76 -4.62
C PHE A 87 -30.53 0.76 -3.53
N TYR A 88 -29.70 1.81 -3.47
CA TYR A 88 -28.68 1.93 -2.42
C TYR A 88 -29.29 2.12 -1.03
N LEU A 89 -30.42 2.84 -0.92
CA LEU A 89 -31.15 2.98 0.34
C LEU A 89 -31.73 1.64 0.81
N LEU A 90 -32.30 0.85 -0.10
CA LEU A 90 -32.78 -0.50 0.21
C LEU A 90 -31.66 -1.42 0.69
N LEU A 91 -30.49 -1.38 0.02
CA LEU A 91 -29.29 -2.10 0.48
C LEU A 91 -28.87 -1.64 1.89
N LEU A 92 -28.88 -0.34 2.16
CA LEU A 92 -28.55 0.19 3.48
C LEU A 92 -29.50 -0.34 4.56
N VAL A 93 -30.81 -0.33 4.30
CA VAL A 93 -31.82 -0.86 5.22
C VAL A 93 -31.63 -2.35 5.42
N LEU A 94 -31.37 -3.11 4.35
CA LEU A 94 -31.10 -4.55 4.42
C LEU A 94 -29.87 -4.83 5.28
N VAL A 95 -28.82 -4.03 5.16
CA VAL A 95 -27.63 -4.16 6.01
C VAL A 95 -27.95 -3.81 7.45
N LEU A 96 -28.66 -2.72 7.71
CA LEU A 96 -29.01 -2.31 9.08
C LEU A 96 -29.92 -3.30 9.81
N VAL A 97 -30.85 -3.93 9.08
CA VAL A 97 -31.81 -4.88 9.65
C VAL A 97 -31.27 -6.31 9.67
N GLY A 98 -30.51 -6.71 8.63
CA GLY A 98 -30.06 -8.08 8.42
C GLY A 98 -28.63 -8.38 8.87
N VAL A 99 -27.76 -7.37 9.03
CA VAL A 99 -26.37 -7.57 9.45
C VAL A 99 -26.24 -7.21 10.92
N ASP A 100 -26.34 -8.23 11.78
CA ASP A 100 -26.02 -8.09 13.19
C ASP A 100 -24.56 -7.64 13.39
N LYS A 101 -24.31 -6.89 14.47
CA LYS A 101 -22.94 -6.42 14.84
C LYS A 101 -21.90 -7.55 14.83
N LYS A 102 -22.30 -8.78 15.13
CA LYS A 102 -21.43 -9.97 15.13
C LYS A 102 -21.00 -10.38 13.72
N ALA A 103 -21.87 -10.25 12.72
CA ALA A 103 -21.52 -10.53 11.33
C ALA A 103 -20.53 -9.48 10.80
N PHE A 104 -20.74 -8.21 11.15
CA PHE A 104 -19.80 -7.15 10.81
C PHE A 104 -18.44 -7.33 11.49
N GLN A 105 -18.41 -7.71 12.78
CA GLN A 105 -17.18 -8.06 13.50
C GLN A 105 -16.47 -9.26 12.88
N GLY A 106 -17.19 -10.33 12.52
CA GLY A 106 -16.60 -11.51 11.88
C GLY A 106 -16.00 -11.22 10.50
N LEU A 107 -16.62 -10.34 9.71
CA LEU A 107 -16.07 -9.87 8.43
C LEU A 107 -14.85 -8.97 8.63
N ALA A 108 -14.91 -8.05 9.59
CA ALA A 108 -13.79 -7.17 9.93
C ALA A 108 -12.59 -8.00 10.41
N ASP A 109 -12.78 -8.93 11.33
CA ASP A 109 -11.72 -9.81 11.83
C ASP A 109 -11.13 -10.67 10.72
N LYS A 110 -11.95 -11.17 9.79
CA LYS A 110 -11.47 -11.97 8.65
C LYS A 110 -10.68 -11.13 7.65
N ALA A 111 -11.16 -9.94 7.31
CA ALA A 111 -10.46 -9.02 6.39
C ALA A 111 -9.15 -8.49 6.99
N LEU A 112 -9.15 -8.17 8.29
CA LEU A 112 -7.96 -7.75 9.01
C LEU A 112 -6.96 -8.90 9.16
N LYS A 113 -7.42 -10.10 9.50
CA LYS A 113 -6.55 -11.28 9.61
C LYS A 113 -5.95 -11.66 8.26
N ASP A 114 -6.71 -11.63 7.15
CA ASP A 114 -6.14 -11.94 5.83
C ASP A 114 -5.15 -10.88 5.34
N THR A 115 -5.35 -9.61 5.70
CA THR A 115 -4.44 -8.52 5.32
C THR A 115 -3.18 -8.45 6.19
N ILE A 116 -3.32 -8.67 7.50
CA ILE A 116 -2.20 -8.61 8.48
C ILE A 116 -1.42 -9.93 8.50
N TYR A 117 -2.10 -11.09 8.48
CA TYR A 117 -1.44 -12.40 8.65
C TYR A 117 -0.73 -12.90 7.38
N LYS A 118 -1.12 -12.41 6.20
CA LYS A 118 -0.42 -12.73 4.96
C LYS A 118 0.94 -12.03 4.83
N SER A 119 1.24 -11.06 5.71
CA SER A 119 2.53 -10.36 5.75
C SER A 119 3.58 -11.03 6.64
N ASP A 120 3.24 -12.05 7.44
CA ASP A 120 4.16 -12.73 8.37
C ASP A 120 4.57 -14.14 7.88
N LYS A 121 4.23 -14.50 6.64
CA LYS A 121 4.56 -15.81 6.05
C LYS A 121 5.34 -15.76 4.74
N HIS A 122 6.00 -14.64 4.45
CA HIS A 122 6.99 -14.55 3.36
C HIS A 122 8.27 -13.87 3.83
#